data_AF-A0AAN6D2S0-F1
#
_entry.id   AF-A0AAN6D2S0-F1
#
_cell.length_a   1.000
_cell.length_b   1.000
_cell.length_c   1.000
_cell.angle_alpha   90.00
_cell.angle_beta   90.00
_cell.angle_gamma   90.00
#
_symmetry.space_group_name_H-M   'P 1'
#
loop_
_entity.id
_entity.type
_entity.pdbx_description
1 polymer ?
#
loop_
_entity_poly.entity_id
_entity_poly.type
_entity_poly.pdbx_seq_one_letter_code
_entity_poly.pdbx_strand_id
1 'polypeptide(L)'
;MDYVDKFKDIYWELAKDIDFNSKKLQTSIFFVVFNPLYWNFGARLEYNTKLLSKLAFGSKLLAVYAFSLTVFSLGLIRDHIYRDAILDQPTSPLLDTPLVKAIGALLFATGSVFVSTSMYKLGIVGTYLGDHFGFLKDERITDFPFSVLDNPMYDGSTLCFLGTALWYGKASGVFISGLVYAMYQLVELIEEPFTAKIYSKRDEQKKAN
;
A
#
# COMPACT_ATOMS: atom_id res chain seq x y z
N MET A 1 -23.54 26.16 10.36
CA MET A 1 -24.45 25.62 9.33
C MET A 1 -23.84 25.78 7.95
N ASP A 2 -23.47 26.99 7.50
CA ASP A 2 -22.88 27.27 6.16
C ASP A 2 -21.72 26.35 5.70
N TYR A 3 -20.76 26.02 6.57
CA TYR A 3 -19.64 25.15 6.17
C TYR A 3 -20.04 23.69 5.93
N VAL A 4 -20.97 23.16 6.74
CA VAL A 4 -21.42 21.77 6.61
C VAL A 4 -22.16 21.58 5.30
N ASP A 5 -22.98 22.56 4.92
CA ASP A 5 -23.71 22.55 3.66
C ASP A 5 -22.75 22.64 2.46
N LYS A 6 -21.73 23.52 2.51
CA LYS A 6 -20.67 23.57 1.49
C LYS A 6 -19.89 22.26 1.34
N PHE A 7 -19.52 21.61 2.45
CA PHE A 7 -18.83 20.32 2.41
C PHE A 7 -19.70 19.23 1.78
N LYS A 8 -20.99 19.23 2.11
CA LYS A 8 -21.96 18.29 1.55
C LYS A 8 -22.12 18.49 0.04
N ASP A 9 -22.16 19.74 -0.42
CA ASP A 9 -22.26 20.05 -1.85
C ASP A 9 -21.02 19.60 -2.61
N ILE A 10 -19.81 19.89 -2.11
CA ILE A 10 -18.55 19.40 -2.68
C ILE A 10 -18.54 17.86 -2.76
N TYR A 11 -18.97 17.18 -1.69
CA TYR A 11 -19.05 15.73 -1.69
C TYR A 11 -19.98 15.20 -2.79
N TRP A 12 -21.18 15.77 -2.93
CA TRP A 12 -22.13 15.34 -3.95
C TRP A 12 -21.67 15.64 -5.36
N GLU A 13 -20.98 16.76 -5.59
CA GLU A 13 -20.37 17.06 -6.89
C GLU A 13 -19.30 16.04 -7.25
N LEU A 14 -18.37 15.75 -6.33
CA LEU A 14 -17.34 14.74 -6.55
C LEU A 14 -17.93 13.34 -6.76
N ALA A 15 -18.96 12.97 -6.01
CA ALA A 15 -19.61 11.66 -6.16
C ALA A 15 -20.31 11.50 -7.52
N LYS A 16 -20.85 12.58 -8.10
CA LYS A 16 -21.45 12.54 -9.45
C LYS A 16 -20.43 12.28 -10.55
N ASP A 17 -19.17 12.65 -10.33
CA ASP A 17 -18.06 12.44 -11.26
C ASP A 17 -17.49 11.01 -11.21
N ILE A 18 -18.15 10.08 -10.50
CA ILE A 18 -17.73 8.68 -10.39
C ILE A 18 -18.75 7.75 -11.04
N ASP A 19 -18.35 7.09 -12.12
CA ASP A 19 -19.11 6.01 -12.73
C ASP A 19 -18.70 4.65 -12.16
N PHE A 20 -19.45 4.20 -11.16
CA PHE A 20 -19.29 2.89 -10.51
C PHE A 20 -19.69 1.70 -11.40
N ASN A 21 -20.33 1.92 -12.56
CA ASN A 21 -20.62 0.85 -13.52
C ASN A 21 -19.44 0.56 -14.44
N SER A 22 -18.43 1.46 -14.51
CA SER A 22 -17.22 1.24 -15.29
C SER A 22 -16.50 -0.03 -14.84
N LYS A 23 -16.31 -0.95 -15.78
CA LYS A 23 -15.57 -2.20 -15.52
C LYS A 23 -14.12 -1.94 -15.14
N LYS A 24 -13.48 -0.92 -15.73
CA LYS A 24 -12.11 -0.55 -15.36
C LYS A 24 -12.04 -0.10 -13.90
N LEU A 25 -13.00 0.71 -13.44
CA LEU A 25 -13.06 1.14 -12.05
C LEU A 25 -13.30 -0.03 -11.09
N GLN A 26 -14.24 -0.93 -11.41
CA GLN A 26 -14.51 -2.15 -10.63
C GLN A 26 -13.26 -3.04 -10.55
N THR A 27 -12.53 -3.22 -11.66
CA THR A 27 -11.27 -3.96 -11.70
C THR A 27 -10.19 -3.29 -10.86
N SER A 28 -10.07 -1.96 -10.90
CA SER A 28 -9.12 -1.22 -10.05
C SER A 28 -9.42 -1.42 -8.56
N ILE A 29 -10.69 -1.29 -8.15
CA ILE A 29 -11.13 -1.54 -6.78
C ILE A 29 -10.76 -2.97 -6.35
N PHE A 30 -11.02 -3.96 -7.21
CA PHE A 30 -10.64 -5.34 -6.94
C PHE A 30 -9.14 -5.48 -6.66
N PHE A 31 -8.26 -4.96 -7.52
CA PHE A 31 -6.82 -5.07 -7.33
C PHE A 31 -6.30 -4.27 -6.11
N VAL A 32 -6.93 -3.14 -5.78
CA VAL A 32 -6.62 -2.36 -4.57
C VAL A 32 -6.89 -3.16 -3.31
N VAL A 33 -7.98 -3.95 -3.27
CA VAL A 33 -8.33 -4.81 -2.13
C VAL A 33 -7.54 -6.12 -2.17
N PHE A 34 -7.43 -6.74 -3.34
CA PHE A 34 -6.80 -8.05 -3.52
C PHE A 34 -5.32 -8.04 -3.16
N ASN A 35 -4.58 -7.04 -3.64
CA ASN A 35 -3.13 -7.00 -3.45
C ASN A 35 -2.74 -7.12 -1.97
N PRO A 36 -3.28 -6.30 -1.04
CA PRO A 36 -2.97 -6.44 0.38
C PRO A 36 -3.31 -7.79 0.99
N LEU A 37 -4.43 -8.37 0.58
CA LEU A 37 -4.81 -9.70 1.03
C LEU A 37 -3.86 -10.78 0.50
N TYR A 38 -3.39 -10.65 -0.74
CA TYR A 38 -2.46 -11.59 -1.36
C TYR A 38 -1.14 -11.68 -0.59
N TRP A 39 -0.46 -10.55 -0.34
CA TRP A 39 0.84 -10.63 0.34
C TRP A 39 0.70 -11.04 1.80
N ASN A 40 -0.33 -10.55 2.49
CA ASN A 40 -0.55 -10.90 3.89
C ASN A 40 -0.90 -12.39 4.05
N PHE A 41 -1.78 -12.92 3.18
CA PHE A 41 -2.09 -14.35 3.15
C PHE A 41 -0.87 -15.20 2.80
N GLY A 42 -0.15 -14.84 1.73
CA GLY A 42 1.02 -15.59 1.27
C GLY A 42 2.12 -15.67 2.33
N ALA A 43 2.41 -14.57 3.01
CA ALA A 43 3.38 -14.53 4.09
C ALA A 43 2.94 -15.41 5.28
N ARG A 44 1.67 -15.36 5.67
CA ARG A 44 1.13 -16.23 6.75
C ARG A 44 1.13 -17.71 6.36
N LEU A 45 0.80 -18.02 5.12
CA LEU A 45 0.86 -19.39 4.60
C LEU A 45 2.28 -19.92 4.73
N GLU A 46 3.29 -19.14 4.32
CA GLU A 46 4.69 -19.50 4.51
C GLU A 46 5.06 -19.63 6.00
N TYR A 47 4.67 -18.69 6.85
CA TYR A 47 4.99 -18.74 8.28
C TYR A 47 4.52 -20.05 8.92
N ASN A 48 3.28 -20.46 8.63
CA ASN A 48 2.65 -21.62 9.28
C ASN A 48 2.98 -22.96 8.63
N THR A 49 3.17 -23.02 7.31
CA THR A 49 3.26 -24.31 6.58
C THR A 49 4.61 -24.55 5.91
N LYS A 50 5.42 -23.49 5.76
CA LYS A 50 6.66 -23.47 4.97
C LYS A 50 6.46 -23.90 3.52
N LEU A 51 5.25 -23.73 2.99
CA LEU A 51 4.90 -24.21 1.65
C LEU A 51 5.74 -23.54 0.57
N LEU A 52 5.95 -22.21 0.62
CA LEU A 52 6.71 -21.50 -0.41
C LEU A 52 8.17 -21.93 -0.37
N SER A 53 8.75 -22.08 0.83
CA SER A 53 10.09 -22.64 1.00
C SER A 53 10.21 -24.06 0.46
N LYS A 54 9.22 -24.93 0.69
CA LYS A 54 9.21 -26.31 0.15
C LYS A 54 9.15 -26.32 -1.38
N LEU A 55 8.30 -25.47 -1.98
CA LEU A 55 8.21 -25.31 -3.44
C LEU A 55 9.51 -24.75 -4.02
N ALA A 56 10.23 -23.92 -3.27
CA ALA A 56 11.54 -23.38 -3.63
C ALA A 56 12.72 -24.33 -3.26
N PHE A 57 12.51 -25.65 -3.37
CA PHE A 57 13.53 -26.68 -3.09
C PHE A 57 14.12 -26.62 -1.67
N GLY A 58 13.34 -26.15 -0.70
CA GLY A 58 13.76 -25.96 0.69
C GLY A 58 14.50 -24.65 0.95
N SER A 59 14.76 -23.82 -0.08
CA SER A 59 15.47 -22.55 0.07
C SER A 59 14.53 -21.41 0.46
N LYS A 60 14.62 -20.97 1.72
CA LYS A 60 13.92 -19.79 2.23
C LYS A 60 14.26 -18.52 1.46
N LEU A 61 15.52 -18.39 1.04
CA LEU A 61 16.00 -17.23 0.29
C LEU A 61 15.34 -17.18 -1.09
N LEU A 62 15.37 -18.30 -1.83
CA LEU A 62 14.71 -18.36 -3.14
C LEU A 62 13.20 -18.10 -3.00
N ALA A 63 12.56 -18.65 -1.96
CA ALA A 63 11.14 -18.46 -1.71
C ALA A 63 10.79 -16.98 -1.45
N VAL A 64 11.54 -16.27 -0.59
CA VAL A 64 11.24 -14.85 -0.30
C VAL A 64 11.49 -13.97 -1.53
N TYR A 65 12.52 -14.23 -2.33
CA TYR A 65 12.77 -13.47 -3.55
C TYR A 65 11.72 -13.74 -4.64
N ALA A 66 11.30 -14.99 -4.82
CA ALA A 66 10.22 -15.33 -5.73
C ALA A 66 8.90 -14.68 -5.30
N PHE A 67 8.57 -14.73 -4.02
CA PHE A 67 7.41 -14.06 -3.45
C PHE A 67 7.49 -12.53 -3.57
N SER A 68 8.66 -11.94 -3.31
CA SER A 68 8.89 -10.50 -3.50
C SER A 68 8.62 -10.08 -4.93
N LEU A 69 9.07 -10.87 -5.91
CA LEU A 69 8.85 -10.58 -7.33
C LEU A 69 7.36 -10.61 -7.68
N THR A 70 6.58 -11.55 -7.14
CA THR A 70 5.13 -11.61 -7.41
C THR A 70 4.40 -10.44 -6.77
N VAL A 71 4.70 -10.10 -5.51
CA VAL A 71 4.08 -8.96 -4.81
C VAL A 71 4.41 -7.65 -5.51
N PHE A 72 5.68 -7.44 -5.89
CA PHE A 72 6.10 -6.26 -6.63
C PHE A 72 5.40 -6.15 -7.99
N SER A 73 5.36 -7.24 -8.76
CA SER A 73 4.73 -7.27 -10.08
C SER A 73 3.22 -7.01 -10.00
N LEU A 74 2.55 -7.60 -9.01
CA LEU A 74 1.14 -7.32 -8.74
C LEU A 74 0.92 -5.86 -8.34
N GLY A 75 1.87 -5.24 -7.61
CA GLY A 75 1.89 -3.81 -7.32
C GLY A 75 1.90 -2.97 -8.60
N LEU A 76 2.83 -3.24 -9.51
CA LEU A 76 2.91 -2.54 -10.81
C LEU A 76 1.64 -2.70 -11.64
N ILE A 77 1.07 -3.91 -11.69
CA ILE A 77 -0.18 -4.19 -12.39
C ILE A 77 -1.34 -3.39 -11.78
N ARG A 78 -1.48 -3.40 -10.45
CA ARG A 78 -2.50 -2.61 -9.75
C ARG A 78 -2.38 -1.13 -10.06
N ASP A 79 -1.17 -0.58 -10.02
CA ASP A 79 -0.93 0.85 -10.22
C ASP A 79 -1.23 1.26 -11.67
N HIS A 80 -0.91 0.41 -12.65
CA HIS A 80 -1.29 0.62 -14.04
C HIS A 80 -2.81 0.55 -14.24
N ILE A 81 -3.47 -0.49 -13.74
CA ILE A 81 -4.94 -0.65 -13.80
C ILE A 81 -5.63 0.52 -13.12
N TYR A 82 -5.13 0.97 -11.98
CA TYR A 82 -5.63 2.15 -11.27
C TYR A 82 -5.58 3.39 -12.15
N ARG A 83 -4.39 3.71 -12.68
CA ARG A 83 -4.21 4.88 -13.53
C ARG A 83 -5.14 4.84 -14.74
N ASP A 84 -5.20 3.71 -15.43
CA ASP A 84 -6.04 3.56 -16.61
C ASP A 84 -7.54 3.65 -16.27
N ALA A 85 -7.95 3.14 -15.10
CA ALA A 85 -9.32 3.24 -14.62
C ALA A 85 -9.73 4.69 -14.30
N ILE A 86 -8.88 5.47 -13.61
CA ILE A 86 -9.24 6.86 -13.27
C ILE A 86 -9.21 7.77 -14.51
N LEU A 87 -8.37 7.48 -15.49
CA LEU A 87 -8.31 8.26 -16.74
C LEU A 87 -9.56 8.07 -17.61
N ASP A 88 -10.22 6.92 -17.49
CA ASP A 88 -11.50 6.58 -18.13
C ASP A 88 -12.71 7.26 -17.47
N GLN A 89 -12.53 7.83 -16.28
CA GLN A 89 -13.60 8.48 -15.52
C GLN A 89 -13.71 9.97 -15.87
N PRO A 90 -14.86 10.62 -15.62
CA PRO A 90 -15.01 12.07 -15.78
C PRO A 90 -13.92 12.86 -15.04
N THR A 91 -13.46 13.97 -15.66
CA THR A 91 -12.61 14.94 -14.96
C THR A 91 -13.51 15.87 -14.15
N SER A 92 -13.19 16.05 -12.87
CA SER A 92 -13.97 16.92 -11.98
C SER A 92 -13.52 18.37 -12.11
N PRO A 93 -14.42 19.32 -12.43
CA PRO A 93 -14.08 20.74 -12.49
C PRO A 93 -13.54 21.30 -11.16
N LEU A 94 -13.96 20.74 -10.02
CA LEU A 94 -13.46 21.12 -8.70
C LEU A 94 -11.98 20.77 -8.50
N LEU A 95 -11.54 19.67 -9.11
CA LEU A 95 -10.18 19.16 -8.96
C LEU A 95 -9.25 19.60 -10.10
N ASP A 96 -9.79 19.98 -11.26
CA ASP A 96 -9.00 20.39 -12.43
C ASP A 96 -8.54 21.85 -12.36
N THR A 97 -7.84 22.20 -11.29
CA THR A 97 -7.28 23.55 -11.10
C THR A 97 -5.75 23.48 -10.96
N PRO A 98 -5.01 24.53 -11.36
CA PRO A 98 -3.55 24.56 -11.22
C PRO A 98 -3.06 24.33 -9.78
N LEU A 99 -3.78 24.87 -8.80
CA LEU A 99 -3.46 24.69 -7.38
C LEU A 99 -3.59 23.22 -6.95
N VAL A 100 -4.70 22.56 -7.31
CA VAL A 100 -4.93 21.14 -6.96
C VAL A 100 -3.90 20.25 -7.63
N LYS A 101 -3.52 20.53 -8.88
CA LYS A 101 -2.45 19.79 -9.57
C LYS A 101 -1.10 19.98 -8.89
N ALA A 102 -0.76 21.19 -8.46
CA ALA A 102 0.47 21.46 -7.72
C ALA A 102 0.50 20.68 -6.38
N ILE A 103 -0.62 20.65 -5.65
CA ILE A 103 -0.78 19.83 -4.45
C ILE A 103 -0.60 18.35 -4.80
N GLY A 104 -1.23 17.86 -5.88
CA GLY A 104 -1.10 16.49 -6.34
C GLY A 104 0.34 16.09 -6.61
N ALA A 105 1.10 16.94 -7.32
CA ALA A 105 2.52 16.71 -7.59
C ALA A 105 3.36 16.67 -6.30
N LEU A 106 3.09 17.57 -5.35
CA LEU A 106 3.77 17.58 -4.06
C LEU A 106 3.50 16.30 -3.27
N LEU A 107 2.24 15.89 -3.15
CA LEU A 107 1.86 14.65 -2.45
C LEU A 107 2.51 13.42 -3.10
N PHE A 108 2.51 13.34 -4.43
CA PHE A 108 3.16 12.23 -5.14
C PHE A 108 4.66 12.18 -4.88
N ALA A 109 5.34 13.34 -4.91
CA ALA A 109 6.76 13.43 -4.64
C ALA A 109 7.09 13.01 -3.19
N THR A 110 6.34 13.53 -2.22
CA THR A 110 6.47 13.15 -0.81
C THR A 110 6.24 11.65 -0.60
N GLY A 111 5.16 11.11 -1.19
CA GLY A 111 4.85 9.68 -1.12
C GLY A 111 5.95 8.81 -1.70
N SER A 112 6.48 9.20 -2.86
CA SER A 112 7.59 8.52 -3.53
C SER A 112 8.85 8.49 -2.67
N VAL A 113 9.19 9.61 -2.00
CA VAL A 113 10.32 9.66 -1.06
C VAL A 113 10.12 8.66 0.08
N PHE A 114 8.95 8.63 0.72
CA PHE A 114 8.69 7.67 1.80
C PHE A 114 8.76 6.22 1.32
N VAL A 115 8.17 5.88 0.17
CA VAL A 115 8.21 4.51 -0.38
C VAL A 115 9.64 4.10 -0.72
N SER A 116 10.36 4.90 -1.51
CA SER A 116 11.71 4.55 -1.97
C SER A 116 12.72 4.47 -0.82
N THR A 117 12.65 5.38 0.15
CA THR A 117 13.57 5.34 1.30
C THR A 117 13.24 4.22 2.28
N SER A 118 11.97 3.84 2.42
CA SER A 118 11.56 2.65 3.18
C SER A 118 12.13 1.38 2.54
N MET A 119 11.95 1.22 1.22
CA MET A 119 12.49 0.08 0.47
C MET A 119 14.02 0.02 0.54
N TYR A 120 14.70 1.17 0.48
CA TYR A 120 16.15 1.24 0.62
C TYR A 120 16.62 0.75 2.00
N LYS A 121 15.97 1.18 3.08
CA LYS A 121 16.33 0.78 4.46
C LYS A 121 15.98 -0.68 4.78
N LEU A 122 14.84 -1.16 4.28
CA LEU A 122 14.39 -2.53 4.50
C LEU A 122 15.12 -3.54 3.62
N GLY A 123 15.49 -3.15 2.40
CA GLY A 123 15.87 -4.06 1.32
C GLY A 123 14.67 -4.89 0.83
N ILE A 124 14.88 -5.71 -0.20
CA ILE A 124 13.82 -6.55 -0.78
C ILE A 124 13.21 -7.48 0.26
N VAL A 125 14.06 -8.22 1.00
CA VAL A 125 13.60 -9.19 2.01
C VAL A 125 12.80 -8.52 3.12
N GLY A 126 13.25 -7.36 3.63
CA GLY A 126 12.52 -6.64 4.66
C GLY A 126 11.21 -6.03 4.16
N THR A 127 11.17 -5.60 2.90
CA THR A 127 9.99 -4.98 2.27
C THR A 127 8.86 -5.99 2.08
N TYR A 128 9.19 -7.22 1.69
CA TYR A 128 8.20 -8.23 1.31
C TYR A 128 8.07 -9.33 2.36
N LEU A 129 7.95 -8.93 3.64
CA LEU A 129 7.59 -9.81 4.76
C LEU A 129 8.57 -10.98 4.98
N GLY A 130 9.87 -10.73 4.83
CA GLY A 130 10.92 -11.72 5.02
C GLY A 130 10.99 -12.33 6.43
N ASP A 131 10.43 -11.66 7.43
CA ASP A 131 10.25 -12.18 8.79
C ASP A 131 9.42 -13.46 8.81
N HIS A 132 8.42 -13.59 7.94
CA HIS A 132 7.59 -14.80 7.80
C HIS A 132 8.38 -15.99 7.23
N PHE A 133 9.39 -15.70 6.42
CA PHE A 133 10.34 -16.68 5.87
C PHE A 133 11.48 -17.00 6.87
N GLY A 134 11.56 -16.25 7.98
CA GLY A 134 12.55 -16.42 9.04
C GLY A 134 13.78 -15.52 8.92
N PHE A 135 13.73 -14.49 8.07
CA PHE A 135 14.74 -13.44 8.01
C PHE A 135 14.36 -12.30 8.95
N LEU A 136 14.86 -12.36 10.18
CA LEU A 136 14.59 -11.34 11.21
C LEU A 136 15.76 -10.36 11.27
N LYS A 137 15.47 -9.06 11.25
CA LYS A 137 16.48 -8.04 11.57
C LYS A 137 16.81 -8.12 13.05
N ASP A 138 18.02 -7.78 13.45
CA ASP A 138 18.36 -7.77 14.88
C ASP A 138 17.60 -6.66 15.62
N GLU A 139 17.55 -5.48 15.03
CA GLU A 139 16.93 -4.29 15.59
C GLU A 139 15.89 -3.67 14.64
N ARG A 140 14.89 -2.99 15.22
CA ARG A 140 13.94 -2.19 14.46
C ARG A 140 14.68 -0.99 13.87
N ILE A 141 14.40 -0.68 12.61
CA ILE A 141 14.93 0.52 11.97
C ILE A 141 14.20 1.73 12.54
N THR A 142 14.93 2.68 13.10
CA THR A 142 14.39 3.89 13.72
C THR A 142 14.83 5.19 13.04
N ASP A 143 15.70 5.11 12.02
CA ASP A 143 16.05 6.26 11.18
C ASP A 143 14.94 6.61 10.19
N PHE A 144 15.05 7.76 9.53
CA PHE A 144 14.22 8.11 8.39
C PHE A 144 14.11 6.97 7.36
N PRO A 145 12.91 6.63 6.86
CA PRO A 145 11.62 7.31 7.13
C PRO A 145 10.86 6.84 8.39
N PHE A 146 11.34 5.79 9.06
CA PHE A 146 10.69 5.18 10.23
C PHE A 146 10.79 6.04 11.51
N SER A 147 11.62 7.08 11.51
CA SER A 147 11.65 8.10 12.57
C SER A 147 10.45 9.06 12.52
N VAL A 148 9.72 9.09 11.41
CA VAL A 148 8.63 10.06 11.15
C VAL A 148 7.26 9.38 11.17
N LEU A 149 7.18 8.19 10.57
CA LEU A 149 5.96 7.38 10.46
C LEU A 149 6.28 5.95 10.90
N ASP A 150 5.31 5.26 11.50
CA ASP A 150 5.48 3.85 11.85
C ASP A 150 5.53 2.96 10.60
N ASN A 151 4.68 3.25 9.62
CA ASN A 151 4.53 2.49 8.37
C ASN A 151 4.67 3.36 7.11
N PRO A 152 5.84 4.01 6.90
CA PRO A 152 6.03 5.02 5.86
C PRO A 152 5.75 4.54 4.44
N MET A 153 5.85 3.23 4.17
CA MET A 153 5.54 2.68 2.85
C MET A 153 4.04 2.68 2.55
N TYR A 154 3.19 2.37 3.54
CA TYR A 154 1.74 2.38 3.38
C TYR A 154 1.20 3.81 3.25
N ASP A 155 1.68 4.72 4.12
CA ASP A 155 1.37 6.15 4.04
C ASP A 155 1.87 6.76 2.71
N GLY A 156 3.13 6.50 2.37
CA GLY A 156 3.73 7.01 1.13
C GLY A 156 3.01 6.51 -0.12
N SER A 157 2.62 5.24 -0.15
CA SER A 157 1.83 4.69 -1.26
C SER A 157 0.46 5.37 -1.35
N THR A 158 -0.21 5.62 -0.23
CA THR A 158 -1.49 6.35 -0.19
C THR A 158 -1.35 7.75 -0.78
N LEU A 159 -0.28 8.46 -0.42
CA LEU A 159 0.04 9.78 -0.98
C LEU A 159 0.30 9.73 -2.48
N CYS A 160 0.94 8.68 -3.01
CA CYS A 160 1.13 8.50 -4.44
C CYS A 160 -0.21 8.31 -5.19
N PHE A 161 -1.13 7.52 -4.64
CA PHE A 161 -2.47 7.37 -5.22
C PHE A 161 -3.22 8.71 -5.21
N LEU A 162 -3.25 9.38 -4.06
CA LEU A 162 -3.95 10.66 -3.93
C LEU A 162 -3.32 11.73 -4.83
N GLY A 163 -2.00 11.82 -4.85
CA GLY A 163 -1.26 12.74 -5.70
C GLY A 163 -1.57 12.55 -7.18
N THR A 164 -1.63 11.30 -7.63
CA THR A 164 -2.02 10.94 -9.01
C THR A 164 -3.47 11.36 -9.31
N ALA A 165 -4.40 11.10 -8.39
CA ALA A 165 -5.80 11.49 -8.54
C ALA A 165 -5.97 13.01 -8.69
N LEU A 166 -5.29 13.79 -7.86
CA LEU A 166 -5.36 15.25 -7.88
C LEU A 166 -4.66 15.82 -9.12
N TRP A 167 -3.53 15.24 -9.53
CA TRP A 167 -2.83 15.65 -10.75
C TRP A 167 -3.71 15.54 -12.00
N TYR A 168 -4.49 14.46 -12.11
CA TYR A 168 -5.41 14.24 -13.22
C TYR A 168 -6.83 14.79 -12.99
N GLY A 169 -7.10 15.40 -11.85
CA GLY A 169 -8.41 15.97 -11.51
C GLY A 169 -9.53 14.92 -11.43
N LYS A 170 -9.24 13.70 -10.95
CA LYS A 170 -10.17 12.56 -10.98
C LYS A 170 -10.77 12.27 -9.60
N ALA A 171 -12.09 12.48 -9.46
CA ALA A 171 -12.81 12.20 -8.22
C ALA A 171 -12.79 10.70 -7.86
N SER A 172 -12.90 9.83 -8.86
CA SER A 172 -12.75 8.37 -8.72
C SER A 172 -11.38 7.98 -8.13
N GLY A 173 -10.32 8.71 -8.50
CA GLY A 173 -8.99 8.51 -7.95
C GLY A 173 -8.90 8.91 -6.48
N VAL A 174 -9.58 9.98 -6.06
CA VAL A 174 -9.65 10.39 -4.64
C VAL A 174 -10.38 9.33 -3.82
N PHE A 175 -11.50 8.82 -4.34
CA PHE A 175 -12.24 7.71 -3.73
C PHE A 175 -11.34 6.47 -3.55
N ILE A 176 -10.66 6.03 -4.61
CA ILE A 176 -9.76 4.87 -4.55
C ILE A 176 -8.60 5.11 -3.57
N SER A 177 -8.08 6.34 -3.48
CA SER A 177 -7.01 6.68 -2.53
C SER A 177 -7.48 6.52 -1.08
N GLY A 178 -8.72 6.92 -0.78
CA GLY A 178 -9.35 6.66 0.51
C GLY A 178 -9.53 5.16 0.78
N LEU A 179 -9.88 4.37 -0.24
CA LEU A 179 -9.96 2.90 -0.12
C LEU A 179 -8.58 2.27 0.12
N VAL A 180 -7.53 2.73 -0.56
CA VAL A 180 -6.15 2.29 -0.35
C VAL A 180 -5.74 2.53 1.10
N TYR A 181 -5.96 3.75 1.61
CA TYR A 181 -5.68 4.09 3.00
C TYR A 181 -6.42 3.17 3.97
N ALA A 182 -7.73 3.00 3.79
CA ALA A 182 -8.54 2.14 4.64
C ALA A 182 -8.06 0.69 4.62
N MET A 183 -7.71 0.16 3.45
CA MET A 183 -7.16 -1.19 3.32
C MET A 183 -5.82 -1.35 4.04
N TYR A 184 -4.94 -0.35 3.97
CA TYR A 184 -3.67 -0.39 4.69
C TYR A 184 -3.87 -0.35 6.20
N GLN A 185 -4.72 0.54 6.71
CA GLN A 185 -5.06 0.58 8.14
C GLN A 185 -5.62 -0.77 8.62
N LEU A 186 -6.50 -1.42 7.83
CA LEU A 186 -7.03 -2.73 8.17
C LEU A 186 -5.94 -3.82 8.18
N VAL A 187 -4.99 -3.79 7.24
CA VAL A 187 -3.91 -4.77 7.20
C VAL A 187 -2.94 -4.57 8.35
N GLU A 188 -2.57 -3.34 8.67
CA GLU A 188 -1.70 -2.98 9.79
C GLU A 188 -2.22 -3.51 11.13
N LEU A 189 -3.53 -3.38 11.39
CA LEU A 189 -4.18 -3.92 12.60
C LEU A 189 -3.97 -5.42 12.80
N ILE A 190 -3.68 -6.17 11.74
CA ILE A 190 -3.44 -7.61 11.79
C ILE A 190 -1.96 -7.94 11.60
N GLU A 191 -1.20 -7.13 10.87
CA GLU A 191 0.20 -7.33 10.54
C GLU A 191 1.11 -6.99 11.72
N GLU A 192 0.92 -5.83 12.35
CA GLU A 192 1.79 -5.37 13.44
C GLU A 192 1.80 -6.31 14.65
N PRO A 193 0.64 -6.80 15.17
CA PRO A 193 0.65 -7.75 16.28
C PRO A 193 1.32 -9.07 15.90
N PHE A 194 1.20 -9.47 14.62
CA PHE A 194 1.79 -10.70 14.14
C PHE A 194 3.31 -10.59 14.03
N THR A 195 3.82 -9.51 13.45
CA THR A 195 5.26 -9.23 13.41
C THR A 195 5.82 -9.12 14.82
N ALA A 196 5.17 -8.40 15.74
CA ALA A 196 5.58 -8.33 17.15
C ALA A 196 5.69 -9.73 17.79
N LYS A 197 4.73 -10.63 17.52
CA LYS A 197 4.77 -12.01 17.98
C LYS A 197 5.95 -12.81 17.41
N ILE A 198 6.30 -12.62 16.14
CA ILE A 198 7.47 -13.27 15.53
C ILE A 198 8.75 -12.85 16.26
N TYR A 199 8.92 -11.55 16.49
CA TYR A 199 10.11 -11.00 17.14
C TYR A 199 10.19 -11.38 18.63
N SER A 200 9.06 -11.40 19.37
CA SER A 200 9.02 -11.88 20.77
C SER A 200 9.52 -13.32 20.89
N LYS A 201 9.05 -14.22 20.00
CA LYS A 201 9.49 -15.63 19.98
C LYS A 201 10.99 -15.77 19.72
N ARG A 202 11.54 -14.95 18.83
CA ARG A 202 13.00 -14.92 18.57
C ARG A 202 13.76 -14.52 19.85
N ASP A 203 13.28 -13.51 20.56
CA ASP A 203 13.96 -13.01 21.76
C ASP A 203 13.90 -14.00 22.92
N GLU A 204 12.79 -14.72 23.08
CA GLU A 204 12.67 -15.84 24.01
C GLU A 204 13.66 -16.96 23.69
N GLN A 205 13.81 -17.32 22.40
CA GLN A 205 14.77 -18.33 21.95
C GLN A 205 16.22 -17.89 22.17
N LYS A 206 16.54 -16.60 21.93
CA LYS A 206 17.88 -16.04 22.19
C LYS A 206 18.24 -16.05 23.68
N LYS A 207 17.26 -15.93 24.59
CA LYS A 207 17.49 -16.00 26.05
C LYS A 207 17.62 -17.42 26.59
N ALA A 208 17.05 -18.40 25.89
CA ALA A 208 17.06 -19.80 26.29
C ALA A 208 18.33 -20.56 25.85
N ASN A 209 19.06 -20.01 24.88
CA ASN A 209 20.35 -20.51 24.39
C ASN A 209 21.51 -19.78 25.03
#